data_AF-A0A511URK1-F1
#
_entry.id   AF-A0A511URK1-F1
#
_cell.length_a   1.000
_cell.length_b   1.000
_cell.length_c   1.000
_cell.angle_alpha   90.00
_cell.angle_beta   90.00
_cell.angle_gamma   90.00
#
_symmetry.space_group_name_H-M   'P 1'
#
loop_
_entity.id
_entity.type
_entity.pdbx_description
1 polymer ?
#
loop_
_entity_poly.entity_id
_entity_poly.type
_entity_poly.pdbx_seq_one_letter_code
_entity_poly.pdbx_strand_id
1 'polypeptide(L)' 'MLAENLENWAQQERQEGEKLGIVKGEKLCVEKTARNLLKLGGLSDELIAEATGLALDEVAKLRIDYVEWKYAE' A
#
# COMPACT_ATOMS: atom_id res chain seq x y z
N MET A 1 11.63 -20.62 33.81
CA MET A 1 10.22 -20.76 33.42
C MET A 1 9.55 -19.41 33.15
N LEU A 2 9.37 -18.49 34.12
CA LEU A 2 8.73 -17.18 33.85
C LEU A 2 9.58 -16.23 32.96
N ALA A 3 10.89 -16.16 33.18
CA ALA A 3 11.77 -15.28 32.40
C ALA A 3 11.86 -15.70 30.92
N GLU A 4 11.95 -17.01 30.67
CA GLU A 4 11.95 -17.59 29.32
C GLU A 4 10.61 -17.37 28.59
N ASN A 5 9.49 -17.46 29.32
CA ASN A 5 8.17 -17.13 28.75
C ASN A 5 8.05 -15.65 28.34
N LEU A 6 8.61 -14.74 29.14
CA LEU A 6 8.63 -13.31 28.82
C LEU A 6 9.50 -13.01 27.60
N GLU A 7 10.66 -13.65 27.48
CA GLU A 7 11.53 -13.51 26.32
C GLU A 7 10.88 -14.03 25.04
N ASN A 8 10.19 -15.17 25.13
CA ASN A 8 9.44 -15.75 24.02
C ASN A 8 8.30 -14.82 23.57
N TRP A 9 7.53 -14.24 24.49
CA TRP A 9 6.49 -13.26 24.14
C TRP A 9 7.05 -12.01 23.51
N ALA A 10 8.12 -11.43 24.07
CA ALA A 10 8.76 -10.26 23.50
C ALA A 10 9.31 -10.54 22.08
N GLN A 11 9.82 -11.75 21.84
CA GLN A 11 10.26 -12.15 20.51
C GLN A 11 9.09 -12.33 19.53
N GLN A 12 7.98 -12.91 19.98
CA GLN A 12 6.78 -13.05 19.17
C GLN A 12 6.20 -11.69 18.77
N GLU A 13 6.08 -10.75 19.72
CA GLU A 13 5.59 -9.39 19.44
C GLU A 13 6.47 -8.66 18.42
N ARG A 14 7.80 -8.80 18.52
CA ARG A 14 8.73 -8.24 17.52
C ARG A 14 8.49 -8.81 16.13
N GLN A 15 8.34 -10.13 16.01
CA GLN A 15 8.10 -10.80 14.73
C GLN A 15 6.75 -10.42 14.13
N GLU A 16 5.71 -10.32 14.94
CA GLU A 16 4.39 -9.87 14.50
C GLU A 16 4.43 -8.40 14.06
N GLY A 17 5.12 -7.54 14.81
CA GLY A 17 5.32 -6.14 14.45
C GLY A 17 6.08 -5.97 13.14
N GLU A 18 7.15 -6.74 12.93
CA GLU A 18 7.93 -6.73 11.69
C GLU A 18 7.08 -7.16 10.48
N LYS A 19 6.35 -8.28 10.60
CA LYS A 19 5.44 -8.76 9.56
C LYS A 19 4.37 -7.73 9.22
N LEU A 20 3.75 -7.13 10.24
CA LEU A 20 2.74 -6.10 10.04
C LEU A 20 3.33 -4.85 9.36
N GLY A 21 4.55 -4.47 9.74
CA GLY A 21 5.28 -3.36 9.13
C GLY A 21 5.55 -3.58 7.64
N ILE A 22 6.02 -4.77 7.28
CA ILE A 22 6.27 -5.16 5.88
C ILE A 22 4.98 -5.09 5.07
N VAL A 23 3.91 -5.74 5.53
CA VAL A 23 2.62 -5.77 4.81
C VAL A 23 2.04 -4.36 4.63
N LYS A 24 2.10 -3.52 5.67
CA LYS A 24 1.67 -2.11 5.57
C LYS A 24 2.55 -1.33 4.60
N GLY A 25 3.86 -1.52 4.65
CA GLY A 25 4.82 -0.85 3.79
C GLY A 25 4.63 -1.19 2.32
N GLU A 26 4.43 -2.47 2.00
CA GLU A 26 4.13 -2.94 0.64
C GLU A 26 2.85 -2.30 0.10
N LYS A 27 1.76 -2.32 0.89
CA LYS A 27 0.49 -1.72 0.49
C LYS A 27 0.62 -0.21 0.22
N LEU A 28 1.32 0.52 1.09
CA LEU A 28 1.60 1.94 0.92
C LEU A 28 2.46 2.23 -0.32
N CYS A 29 3.46 1.37 -0.58
CA CYS A 29 4.36 1.52 -1.73
C CYS A 29 3.60 1.36 -3.06
N VAL A 30 2.76 0.33 -3.15
CA VAL A 30 1.93 0.05 -4.33
C VAL A 30 0.98 1.21 -4.60
N GLU A 31 0.23 1.68 -3.60
CA GLU A 31 -0.70 2.79 -3.75
C GLU A 31 0.04 4.09 -4.15
N LYS A 32 1.17 4.40 -3.51
CA LYS A 32 1.98 5.59 -3.83
C LYS A 32 2.50 5.53 -5.27
N THR A 33 2.89 4.35 -5.73
CA THR A 33 3.36 4.14 -7.11
C THR A 33 2.23 4.39 -8.10
N ALA A 34 1.04 3.82 -7.88
CA ALA A 34 -0.14 4.07 -8.70
C ALA A 34 -0.49 5.57 -8.79
N ARG A 35 -0.51 6.26 -7.64
CA ARG A 35 -0.77 7.72 -7.58
C ARG A 35 0.29 8.53 -8.35
N ASN A 36 1.55 8.13 -8.33
CA ASN A 36 2.60 8.79 -9.10
C ASN A 36 2.42 8.58 -10.60
N LEU A 37 2.07 7.37 -11.04
CA LEU A 37 1.77 7.07 -12.45
C LEU A 37 0.55 7.88 -12.95
N LEU A 38 -0.50 8.00 -12.15
CA LEU A 38 -1.66 8.84 -12.45
C LEU A 38 -1.27 10.32 -12.65
N LYS A 39 -0.38 10.84 -11.80
CA LYS A 39 0.13 12.21 -11.89
C LYS A 39 0.97 12.46 -13.15
N LEU A 40 1.76 11.47 -13.58
CA LEU A 40 2.55 11.58 -14.81
C LEU A 40 1.65 11.64 -16.05
N GLY A 41 0.46 11.04 -15.99
CA GLY A 41 -0.52 11.06 -17.08
C GLY A 41 -0.14 10.12 -18.23
N GLY A 42 -1.05 9.96 -19.19
CA GLY A 42 -0.82 9.17 -20.41
C GLY A 42 -0.93 7.64 -20.26
N LEU A 43 -1.11 7.12 -19.04
CA LEU A 43 -1.34 5.70 -18.78
C LEU A 43 -2.83 5.41 -18.50
N SER A 44 -3.34 4.34 -19.12
CA SER A 44 -4.68 3.81 -18.83
C SER A 44 -4.72 3.07 -17.49
N ASP A 45 -5.92 2.81 -16.98
CA ASP A 45 -6.08 2.10 -15.71
C ASP A 45 -5.56 0.65 -15.79
N GLU A 46 -5.65 0.02 -16.96
CA GLU A 46 -5.13 -1.31 -17.21
C GLU A 46 -3.62 -1.38 -17.07
N LEU A 47 -2.90 -0.42 -17.67
CA LEU A 47 -1.45 -0.37 -17.59
C LEU A 47 -0.95 -0.05 -16.17
N ILE A 48 -1.69 0.77 -15.43
CA ILE A 48 -1.36 1.08 -14.04
C ILE A 48 -1.62 -0.13 -13.14
N ALA A 49 -2.74 -0.84 -13.34
CA ALA A 49 -3.04 -2.07 -12.63
C ALA A 49 -1.97 -3.13 -12.87
N GLU A 50 -1.57 -3.34 -14.13
CA GLU A 50 -0.49 -4.26 -14.48
C GLU A 50 0.85 -3.86 -13.83
N ALA A 51 1.23 -2.58 -13.90
CA ALA A 51 2.51 -2.10 -13.36
C ALA A 51 2.60 -2.14 -11.82
N THR A 52 1.46 -2.10 -11.13
CA THR A 52 1.41 -1.99 -9.66
C THR A 52 0.90 -3.26 -8.98
N GLY A 53 0.26 -4.16 -9.71
CA GLY A 53 -0.42 -5.32 -9.17
C GLY A 53 -1.75 -4.99 -8.47
N LEU A 54 -2.23 -3.75 -8.56
CA LEU A 54 -3.55 -3.37 -8.05
C LEU A 54 -4.66 -3.95 -8.93
N ALA A 55 -5.84 -4.15 -8.33
CA ALA A 55 -7.02 -4.44 -9.13
C ALA A 55 -7.46 -3.20 -9.93
N LEU A 56 -8.08 -3.43 -11.09
CA LEU A 56 -8.57 -2.35 -11.95
C LEU A 56 -9.52 -1.39 -11.22
N ASP A 57 -10.38 -1.91 -10.34
CA ASP A 57 -11.32 -1.09 -9.58
C ASP A 57 -10.63 -0.24 -8.50
N GLU A 58 -9.51 -0.69 -7.95
CA GLU A 58 -8.69 0.09 -7.03
C GLU A 58 -8.01 1.25 -7.76
N VAL A 59 -7.46 1.00 -8.94
CA VAL A 59 -6.87 2.05 -9.78
C VAL A 59 -7.92 3.07 -10.22
N ALA A 60 -9.11 2.61 -10.62
CA ALA A 60 -10.21 3.49 -11.02
C ALA A 60 -10.64 4.42 -9.88
N LYS A 61 -10.75 3.90 -8.64
CA LYS A 61 -11.02 4.72 -7.44
C LYS A 61 -9.93 5.76 -7.21
N LEU A 62 -8.65 5.36 -7.29
CA LEU A 62 -7.53 6.29 -7.14
C LEU A 62 -7.52 7.40 -8.20
N ARG A 63 -7.99 7.09 -9.42
CA ARG A 63 -8.12 8.09 -10.48
C ARG A 63 -9.26 9.07 -10.20
N ILE A 64 -10.41 8.59 -9.72
CA ILE A 64 -11.51 9.46 -9.29
C ILE A 64 -11.03 10.40 -8.19
N ASP A 65 -10.42 9.87 -7.12
CA ASP A 65 -9.85 10.67 -6.03
C ASP A 65 -8.87 11.74 -6.55
N TYR A 66 -8.01 11.37 -7.52
CA TYR A 66 -7.05 12.29 -8.10
C TYR A 66 -7.70 13.39 -8.94
N VAL A 67 -8.72 13.05 -9.73
CA VAL A 67 -9.49 14.00 -10.54
C VAL A 67 -10.26 14.96 -9.63
N GLU A 68 -10.96 14.44 -8.61
CA GLU A 68 -11.65 15.25 -7.61
C GLU A 68 -10.69 16.21 -6.92
N TRP A 69 -9.52 15.73 -6.46
CA TRP A 69 -8.51 16.60 -5.85
C TRP A 69 -7.94 17.63 -6.82
N LYS A 70 -7.71 17.26 -8.09
CA LYS A 70 -7.13 18.15 -9.11
C LYS A 70 -8.07 19.29 -9.51
N TYR A 71 -9.39 19.08 -9.39
CA TYR A 71 -10.42 20.04 -9.80
C TYR A 71 -11.32 20.50 -8.64
N ALA A 72 -10.94 20.22 -7.40
CA ALA A 72 -11.58 20.80 -6.22
C ALA A 72 -11.10 22.26 -6.08
N GLU A 73 -11.81 23.16 -6.75
CA GLU A 73 -11.75 24.62 -6.51
C GLU A 73 -12.70 25.03 -5.38
#